data_AF-Q2YBI5-F1
#
_entry.id   AF-Q2YBI5-F1
#
_cell.length_a   1.000
_cell.length_b   1.000
_cell.length_c   1.000
_cell.angle_alpha   90.00
_cell.angle_beta   90.00
_cell.angle_gamma   90.00
#
_symmetry.space_group_name_H-M   'P 1'
#
loop_
_entity.id
_entity.type
_entity.pdbx_description
1 polymer ?
#
loop_
_entity_poly.entity_id
_entity_poly.type
_entity_poly.pdbx_seq_one_letter_code
_entity_poly.pdbx_strand_id
1 'polypeptide(L)'
;MAFFPTGYAGILPQLPCLLPLLLLFLLGGCASPIALNRAVDAYDDATTGAASRQLLVNIARAYHNQPVHFTGVSNVAATFDFRVSAGATPALTGNAGGILMPVFGGSVAENPTITIVPVEGEEFTRRLLTPFQENKLTLLLRQRFDVDLLMRLMAQEVRVNDNEGRQASYRNRPFDSPGYGMFRRVVLHLSAIQDHNHLHAEPLILEQTWTIPAGSVTAEGFQALQKEFSVRYDARENTYILVKQAAGPILITNYDPNILSPEERKRLSNEAREWSPNDVAFDIRPNHFGGEWPMKGIFRLRSFHAILNFLGRSLGDEPEYHVEKDIRTPPLEDDENPVDTMELLVTDSAPGEADLWVRVYDQYYSVHTRGPLARWNRSAFQLLYLLFQMTVTDLPRSGVPSITIAK
;
A
#
# COMPACT_ATOMS: atom_id res chain seq x y z
N MET A 1 63.24 -1.56 80.44
CA MET A 1 64.15 -0.41 80.63
C MET A 1 63.70 0.67 79.66
N ALA A 2 63.56 1.90 80.14
CA ALA A 2 62.76 2.96 79.57
C ALA A 2 63.36 3.66 78.33
N PHE A 3 62.52 4.51 77.74
CA PHE A 3 62.79 5.65 76.84
C PHE A 3 62.64 5.45 75.32
N PHE A 4 61.47 5.88 74.83
CA PHE A 4 61.34 6.72 73.63
C PHE A 4 62.09 8.05 73.81
N PRO A 5 62.56 8.67 72.71
CA PRO A 5 61.79 9.76 72.09
C PRO A 5 61.77 9.76 70.54
N THR A 6 60.61 10.21 70.00
CA THR A 6 60.39 11.21 68.92
C THR A 6 61.54 11.54 67.93
N GLY A 7 61.33 11.70 66.63
CA GLY A 7 60.10 11.87 65.84
C GLY A 7 60.41 12.33 64.41
N TYR A 8 59.33 12.70 63.72
CA TYR A 8 59.18 13.28 62.37
C TYR A 8 58.71 12.36 61.22
N ALA A 9 57.44 12.60 60.90
CA ALA A 9 56.62 12.19 59.76
C ALA A 9 57.09 12.86 58.44
N GLY A 10 56.59 12.55 57.24
CA GLY A 10 55.51 11.69 56.75
C GLY A 10 55.92 11.12 55.37
N ILE A 11 55.08 10.66 54.44
CA ILE A 11 53.68 10.92 54.06
C ILE A 11 53.23 9.71 53.20
N LEU A 12 52.00 9.20 53.39
CA LEU A 12 51.33 8.24 52.48
C LEU A 12 51.03 8.87 51.10
N PRO A 13 51.12 8.13 49.99
CA PRO A 13 50.31 8.38 48.80
C PRO A 13 49.22 7.29 48.70
N GLN A 14 48.00 7.55 49.16
CA GLN A 14 46.85 7.89 48.33
C GLN A 14 46.71 7.03 47.05
N LEU A 15 45.80 6.06 47.09
CA LEU A 15 45.09 5.47 45.93
C LEU A 15 43.80 6.30 45.67
N PRO A 16 43.77 7.26 44.73
CA PRO A 16 42.47 7.77 44.25
C PRO A 16 42.33 7.82 42.72
N CYS A 17 43.20 7.18 41.94
CA CYS A 17 43.24 7.40 40.47
C CYS A 17 42.66 6.27 39.59
N LEU A 18 42.33 5.09 40.15
CA LEU A 18 41.84 3.95 39.36
C LEU A 18 40.31 3.87 39.21
N LEU A 19 39.57 4.55 40.08
CA LEU A 19 38.09 4.55 40.05
C LEU A 19 37.48 5.37 38.88
N PRO A 20 38.03 6.53 38.45
CA PRO A 20 37.42 7.31 37.37
C PRO A 20 37.54 6.61 36.01
N LEU A 21 38.63 5.86 35.79
CA LEU A 21 38.92 5.21 34.50
C LEU A 21 38.01 4.02 34.22
N LEU A 22 37.62 3.27 35.26
CA LEU A 22 36.66 2.16 35.15
C LEU A 22 35.23 2.66 34.90
N LEU A 23 34.88 3.84 35.43
CA LEU A 23 33.58 4.48 35.21
C LEU A 23 33.43 5.02 33.78
N LEU A 24 34.53 5.48 33.16
CA LEU A 24 34.58 5.91 31.76
C LEU A 24 34.38 4.74 30.78
N PHE A 25 34.82 3.53 31.11
CA PHE A 25 34.62 2.34 30.26
C PHE A 25 33.18 1.81 30.27
N LEU A 26 32.42 2.03 31.36
CA LEU A 26 31.02 1.62 31.45
C LEU A 26 30.05 2.53 30.67
N LEU A 27 30.50 3.70 30.21
CA LEU A 27 29.71 4.65 29.40
C LEU A 27 29.77 4.37 27.89
N GLY A 28 30.60 3.41 27.44
CA GLY A 28 30.76 3.07 26.01
C GLY A 28 29.63 2.23 25.39
N GLY A 29 28.57 1.91 26.14
CA GLY A 29 27.52 0.97 25.72
C GLY A 29 26.48 1.49 24.71
N CYS A 30 26.52 2.76 24.31
CA CYS A 30 25.43 3.39 23.54
C CYS A 30 25.60 3.44 22.02
N ALA A 31 26.59 2.75 21.44
CA ALA A 31 26.76 2.72 19.97
C ALA A 31 25.83 1.69 19.27
N SER A 32 25.31 0.70 20.00
CA SER A 32 24.51 -0.40 19.43
C SER A 32 23.12 0.03 18.90
N PRO A 33 22.36 0.92 19.56
CA PRO A 33 21.04 1.33 19.05
C PRO A 33 21.11 2.25 17.82
N ILE A 34 22.15 3.09 17.72
CA ILE A 34 22.31 4.06 16.62
C ILE A 34 22.72 3.35 15.33
N ALA A 35 23.61 2.34 15.42
CA ALA A 35 23.97 1.50 14.28
C ALA A 35 22.79 0.63 13.82
N LEU A 36 21.98 0.12 14.75
CA LEU A 36 20.77 -0.65 14.45
C LEU A 36 19.70 0.21 13.76
N ASN A 37 19.38 1.39 14.29
CA ASN A 37 18.40 2.29 13.67
C ASN A 37 18.85 2.71 12.27
N ARG A 38 20.13 3.05 12.07
CA ARG A 38 20.66 3.35 10.72
C ARG A 38 20.59 2.16 9.77
N ALA A 39 20.82 0.94 10.25
CA ALA A 39 20.70 -0.26 9.42
C ALA A 39 19.25 -0.58 9.05
N VAL A 40 18.30 -0.33 9.97
CA VAL A 40 16.85 -0.45 9.70
C VAL A 40 16.37 0.63 8.75
N ASP A 41 16.77 1.89 8.94
CA ASP A 41 16.43 2.99 8.03
C ASP A 41 16.98 2.74 6.62
N ALA A 42 18.26 2.34 6.52
CA ALA A 42 18.86 1.98 5.23
C ALA A 42 18.20 0.74 4.61
N TYR A 43 17.70 -0.20 5.42
CA TYR A 43 16.95 -1.36 4.95
C TYR A 43 15.56 -0.98 4.41
N ASP A 44 14.82 -0.14 5.11
CA ASP A 44 13.49 0.33 4.70
C ASP A 44 13.59 1.20 3.43
N ASP A 45 14.59 2.08 3.36
CA ASP A 45 14.91 2.87 2.17
C ASP A 45 15.33 1.99 0.99
N ALA A 46 16.16 0.97 1.22
CA ALA A 46 16.57 0.04 0.18
C ALA A 46 15.40 -0.80 -0.32
N THR A 47 14.50 -1.25 0.57
CA THR A 47 13.38 -2.13 0.21
C THR A 47 12.25 -1.37 -0.47
N THR A 48 11.81 -0.25 0.11
CA THR A 48 10.79 0.63 -0.47
C THR A 48 11.29 1.27 -1.77
N GLY A 49 12.56 1.69 -1.79
CA GLY A 49 13.23 2.22 -2.97
C GLY A 49 13.40 1.18 -4.09
N ALA A 50 13.69 -0.09 -3.76
CA ALA A 50 13.79 -1.15 -4.77
C ALA A 50 12.44 -1.45 -5.43
N ALA A 51 11.37 -1.62 -4.64
CA ALA A 51 10.04 -1.88 -5.17
C ALA A 51 9.52 -0.70 -6.02
N SER A 52 9.75 0.53 -5.58
CA SER A 52 9.37 1.73 -6.34
C SER A 52 10.12 1.85 -7.67
N ARG A 53 11.43 1.61 -7.69
CA ARG A 53 12.22 1.57 -8.94
C ARG A 53 11.71 0.47 -9.88
N GLN A 54 11.36 -0.69 -9.34
CA GLN A 54 10.85 -1.81 -10.13
C GLN A 54 9.50 -1.51 -10.80
N LEU A 55 8.64 -0.72 -10.16
CA LEU A 55 7.41 -0.22 -10.78
C LEU A 55 7.72 0.64 -11.99
N LEU A 56 8.61 1.62 -11.86
CA LEU A 56 9.03 2.47 -12.98
C LEU A 56 9.68 1.67 -14.11
N VAL A 57 10.56 0.71 -13.78
CA VAL A 57 11.17 -0.18 -14.79
C VAL A 57 10.11 -0.98 -15.53
N ASN A 58 9.07 -1.47 -14.83
CA ASN A 58 8.00 -2.24 -15.47
C ASN A 58 7.03 -1.37 -16.27
N ILE A 59 6.82 -0.11 -15.90
CA ILE A 59 6.11 0.85 -16.76
C ILE A 59 6.93 1.10 -18.05
N ALA A 60 8.23 1.35 -17.93
CA ALA A 60 9.10 1.52 -19.09
C ALA A 60 9.14 0.26 -19.98
N ARG A 61 9.18 -0.94 -19.40
CA ARG A 61 9.05 -2.19 -20.16
C ARG A 61 7.71 -2.27 -20.88
N ALA A 62 6.61 -1.96 -20.20
CA ALA A 62 5.29 -1.99 -20.81
C ALA A 62 5.17 -0.99 -21.99
N TYR A 63 5.75 0.20 -21.85
CA TYR A 63 5.88 1.18 -22.94
C TYR A 63 6.61 0.60 -24.16
N HIS A 64 7.71 -0.12 -23.94
CA HIS A 64 8.48 -0.77 -25.01
C HIS A 64 7.94 -2.16 -25.43
N ASN A 65 6.72 -2.52 -25.02
CA ASN A 65 6.10 -3.83 -25.28
C ASN A 65 6.96 -5.03 -24.82
N GLN A 66 7.74 -4.85 -23.75
CA GLN A 66 8.58 -5.88 -23.14
C GLN A 66 7.83 -6.57 -21.98
N PRO A 67 8.09 -7.86 -21.72
CA PRO A 67 7.48 -8.57 -20.61
C PRO A 67 7.77 -7.89 -19.27
N VAL A 68 6.72 -7.67 -18.48
CA VAL A 68 6.86 -7.19 -17.10
C VAL A 68 7.49 -8.27 -16.24
N HIS A 69 8.41 -7.89 -15.36
CA HIS A 69 9.12 -8.82 -14.49
C HIS A 69 9.36 -8.20 -13.12
N PHE A 70 9.02 -8.95 -12.07
CA PHE A 70 9.21 -8.50 -10.69
C PHE A 70 10.25 -9.38 -9.98
N THR A 71 11.29 -8.75 -9.44
CA THR A 71 12.23 -9.35 -8.48
C THR A 71 11.85 -8.96 -7.06
N GLY A 72 12.02 -9.87 -6.11
CA GLY A 72 11.81 -9.60 -4.69
C GLY A 72 13.15 -9.58 -3.97
N VAL A 73 13.29 -8.74 -2.95
CA VAL A 73 14.38 -8.90 -1.99
C VAL A 73 13.89 -9.88 -0.94
N SER A 74 14.42 -11.10 -0.90
CA SER A 74 14.00 -12.11 0.09
C SER A 74 14.59 -11.86 1.47
N ASN A 75 15.81 -11.34 1.51
CA ASN A 75 16.55 -11.13 2.75
C ASN A 75 17.71 -10.15 2.50
N VAL A 76 17.98 -9.29 3.47
CA VAL A 76 19.22 -8.51 3.54
C VAL A 76 19.90 -8.88 4.85
N ALA A 77 21.03 -9.58 4.75
CA ALA A 77 21.84 -9.94 5.91
C ALA A 77 23.01 -8.96 6.03
N ALA A 78 23.02 -8.10 7.05
CA ALA A 78 24.15 -7.24 7.35
C ALA A 78 25.12 -7.97 8.30
N THR A 79 26.36 -8.21 7.86
CA THR A 79 27.43 -8.66 8.76
C THR A 79 28.29 -7.46 9.16
N PHE A 80 28.41 -7.23 10.48
CA PHE A 80 29.29 -6.21 11.05
C PHE A 80 30.56 -6.88 11.60
N ASP A 81 31.72 -6.49 11.09
CA ASP A 81 33.03 -6.91 11.62
C ASP A 81 33.59 -5.77 12.49
N PHE A 82 33.56 -5.97 13.81
CA PHE A 82 34.16 -5.08 14.80
C PHE A 82 35.52 -5.63 15.22
N ARG A 83 36.61 -4.99 14.77
CA ARG A 83 37.96 -5.36 15.21
C ARG A 83 38.50 -4.27 16.12
N VAL A 84 38.74 -4.65 17.37
CA VAL A 84 39.49 -3.84 18.33
C VAL A 84 40.86 -4.50 18.47
N SER A 85 41.90 -3.75 18.13
CA SER A 85 43.28 -4.17 18.28
C SER A 85 43.94 -3.32 19.36
N ALA A 86 44.65 -3.99 20.27
CA ALA A 86 45.52 -3.35 21.24
C ALA A 86 46.91 -3.97 21.07
N GLY A 87 47.91 -3.13 20.83
CA GLY A 87 49.28 -3.54 20.66
C GLY A 87 50.21 -2.64 21.45
N ALA A 88 51.49 -2.98 21.47
CA ALA A 88 52.52 -2.17 22.08
C ALA A 88 53.63 -1.95 21.06
N THR A 89 53.95 -0.70 20.74
CA THR A 89 55.05 -0.35 19.85
C THR A 89 56.16 0.33 20.64
N PRO A 90 57.44 0.15 20.26
CA PRO A 90 58.52 0.88 20.89
C PRO A 90 58.35 2.39 20.65
N ALA A 91 58.58 3.21 21.68
CA ALA A 91 58.57 4.66 21.52
C ALA A 91 59.59 5.11 20.45
N LEU A 92 59.17 5.99 19.54
CA LEU A 92 60.02 6.58 18.48
C LEU A 92 61.15 7.49 19.02
N THR A 93 61.17 7.76 20.33
CA THR A 93 62.19 8.58 20.99
C THR A 93 63.34 7.70 21.46
N GLY A 94 64.48 7.81 20.77
CA GLY A 94 65.62 6.90 20.88
C GLY A 94 66.27 6.74 22.26
N ASN A 95 66.87 5.55 22.41
CA ASN A 95 67.93 5.12 23.33
C ASN A 95 67.79 5.36 24.85
N ALA A 96 66.58 5.52 25.39
CA ALA A 96 66.30 5.27 26.79
C ALA A 96 65.31 4.09 26.92
N GLY A 97 65.70 3.08 27.70
CA GLY A 97 65.16 1.73 27.66
C GLY A 97 63.67 1.58 27.93
N GLY A 98 63.07 0.62 27.21
CA GLY A 98 61.98 -0.22 27.69
C GLY A 98 60.57 0.36 27.69
N ILE A 99 60.35 1.59 27.23
CA ILE A 99 59.00 2.17 27.23
C ILE A 99 58.23 1.69 25.98
N LEU A 100 57.40 0.69 26.21
CA LEU A 100 56.38 0.24 25.27
C LEU A 100 55.21 1.23 25.28
N MET A 101 54.93 1.84 24.12
CA MET A 101 53.80 2.73 23.94
C MET A 101 52.59 1.91 23.51
N PRO A 102 51.46 2.00 24.22
CA PRO A 102 50.25 1.31 23.82
C PRO A 102 49.71 1.93 22.53
N VAL A 103 49.33 1.08 21.58
CA VAL A 103 48.63 1.46 20.35
C VAL A 103 47.26 0.81 20.38
N PHE A 104 46.22 1.62 20.22
CA PHE A 104 44.83 1.18 20.12
C PHE A 104 44.34 1.49 18.71
N GLY A 105 43.76 0.50 18.04
CA GLY A 105 43.14 0.66 16.73
C GLY A 105 41.76 0.03 16.73
N GLY A 106 40.76 0.75 16.23
CA GLY A 106 39.41 0.24 16.01
C GLY A 106 39.08 0.31 14.52
N SER A 107 38.56 -0.78 13.95
CA SER A 107 37.98 -0.77 12.60
C SER A 107 36.57 -1.35 12.63
N VAL A 108 35.66 -0.71 11.92
CA VAL A 108 34.30 -1.19 11.67
C VAL A 108 34.18 -1.42 10.17
N ALA A 109 33.85 -2.64 9.75
CA ALA A 109 33.54 -2.95 8.36
C ALA A 109 32.13 -3.53 8.26
N GLU A 110 31.33 -2.98 7.34
CA GLU A 110 29.96 -3.43 7.06
C GLU A 110 29.93 -4.08 5.68
N ASN A 111 29.51 -5.35 5.60
CA ASN A 111 29.35 -6.07 4.34
C ASN A 111 27.91 -6.61 4.25
N PRO A 112 26.95 -5.83 3.74
CA PRO A 112 25.59 -6.30 3.58
C PRO A 112 25.51 -7.28 2.40
N THR A 113 24.98 -8.48 2.66
CA THR A 113 24.65 -9.46 1.62
C THR A 113 23.17 -9.36 1.31
N ILE A 114 22.84 -8.86 0.11
CA ILE A 114 21.46 -8.74 -0.38
C ILE A 114 21.12 -10.02 -1.14
N THR A 115 20.18 -10.81 -0.63
CA THR A 115 19.66 -12.01 -1.31
C THR A 115 18.42 -11.63 -2.12
N ILE A 116 18.61 -11.49 -3.43
CA ILE A 116 17.54 -11.23 -4.41
C ILE A 116 17.00 -12.58 -4.85
N VAL A 117 15.71 -12.82 -4.63
CA VAL A 117 15.00 -13.95 -5.27
C VAL A 117 14.03 -13.38 -6.28
N PRO A 118 14.01 -13.89 -7.52
CA PRO A 118 12.94 -13.56 -8.44
C PRO A 118 11.58 -13.85 -7.80
N VAL A 119 10.58 -12.98 -8.01
CA VAL A 119 9.19 -13.32 -7.68
C VAL A 119 8.68 -14.21 -8.81
N GLU A 120 9.16 -15.45 -8.83
CA GLU A 120 8.83 -16.45 -9.84
C GLU A 120 7.78 -17.43 -9.32
N GLY A 121 6.88 -17.86 -10.21
CA GLY A 121 5.88 -18.88 -9.93
C GLY A 121 4.52 -18.59 -10.57
N GLU A 122 3.82 -19.67 -10.95
CA GLU A 122 2.48 -19.60 -11.56
C GLU A 122 1.50 -18.77 -10.72
N GLU A 123 1.58 -18.86 -9.39
CA GLU A 123 0.76 -18.09 -8.45
C GLU A 123 0.92 -16.58 -8.60
N PHE A 124 2.15 -16.09 -8.73
CA PHE A 124 2.40 -14.66 -8.93
C PHE A 124 1.90 -14.21 -10.30
N THR A 125 2.23 -14.95 -11.36
CA THR A 125 1.73 -14.65 -12.72
C THR A 125 0.21 -14.63 -12.77
N ARG A 126 -0.45 -15.61 -12.13
CA ARG A 126 -1.90 -15.66 -12.02
C ARG A 126 -2.44 -14.42 -11.32
N ARG A 127 -1.89 -14.03 -10.18
CA ARG A 127 -2.33 -12.82 -9.44
C ARG A 127 -2.11 -11.54 -10.22
N LEU A 128 -0.96 -11.43 -10.90
CA LEU A 128 -0.59 -10.29 -11.74
C LEU A 128 -1.55 -10.10 -12.92
N LEU A 129 -2.04 -11.21 -13.50
CA LEU A 129 -2.93 -11.22 -14.65
C LEU A 129 -4.42 -11.26 -14.28
N THR A 130 -4.77 -11.64 -13.05
CA THR A 130 -6.16 -11.67 -12.58
C THR A 130 -6.62 -10.25 -12.27
N PRO A 131 -7.77 -9.82 -12.79
CA PRO A 131 -8.34 -8.52 -12.43
C PRO A 131 -8.57 -8.36 -10.92
N PHE A 132 -8.47 -7.13 -10.43
CA PHE A 132 -8.77 -6.84 -9.03
C PHE A 132 -10.24 -7.15 -8.70
N GLN A 133 -10.47 -7.58 -7.46
CA GLN A 133 -11.80 -7.80 -6.90
C GLN A 133 -12.36 -6.52 -6.28
N GLU A 134 -13.69 -6.40 -6.21
CA GLU A 134 -14.39 -5.21 -5.67
C GLU A 134 -13.98 -4.82 -4.25
N ASN A 135 -13.61 -5.80 -3.41
CA ASN A 135 -13.16 -5.59 -2.03
C ASN A 135 -11.87 -4.76 -1.92
N LYS A 136 -10.97 -4.87 -2.92
CA LYS A 136 -9.71 -4.14 -2.94
C LYS A 136 -9.93 -2.66 -3.25
N LEU A 137 -10.79 -2.37 -4.22
CA LEU A 137 -11.16 -1.00 -4.57
C LEU A 137 -11.84 -0.31 -3.37
N THR A 138 -12.79 -0.99 -2.74
CA THR A 138 -13.62 -0.42 -1.67
C THR A 138 -12.83 -0.19 -0.38
N LEU A 139 -11.82 -1.02 -0.11
CA LEU A 139 -10.83 -0.75 0.93
C LEU A 139 -10.13 0.60 0.71
N LEU A 140 -9.72 0.89 -0.54
CA LEU A 140 -9.04 2.13 -0.90
C LEU A 140 -9.99 3.34 -0.86
N LEU A 141 -11.23 3.20 -1.33
CA LEU A 141 -12.25 4.25 -1.23
C LEU A 141 -12.54 4.62 0.23
N ARG A 142 -12.61 3.64 1.14
CA ARG A 142 -12.79 3.87 2.58
C ARG A 142 -11.61 4.60 3.22
N GLN A 143 -10.40 4.43 2.67
CA GLN A 143 -9.21 5.18 3.05
C GLN A 143 -9.16 6.60 2.46
N ARG A 144 -10.23 7.04 1.80
CA ARG A 144 -10.36 8.37 1.17
C ARG A 144 -9.35 8.60 0.03
N PHE A 145 -8.96 7.54 -0.67
CA PHE A 145 -8.34 7.72 -1.98
C PHE A 145 -9.37 8.32 -2.94
N ASP A 146 -8.89 9.24 -3.77
CA ASP A 146 -9.65 9.88 -4.82
C ASP A 146 -10.21 8.81 -5.79
N VAL A 147 -11.53 8.81 -5.96
CA VAL A 147 -12.25 7.90 -6.84
C VAL A 147 -11.87 8.14 -8.30
N ASP A 148 -11.53 9.37 -8.69
CA ASP A 148 -11.06 9.69 -10.03
C ASP A 148 -9.78 8.93 -10.34
N LEU A 149 -8.77 9.13 -9.51
CA LEU A 149 -7.49 8.46 -9.65
C LEU A 149 -7.61 6.93 -9.55
N LEU A 150 -8.43 6.42 -8.60
CA LEU A 150 -8.70 4.99 -8.46
C LEU A 150 -9.32 4.40 -9.72
N MET A 151 -10.36 5.02 -10.27
CA MET A 151 -11.05 4.50 -11.44
C MET A 151 -10.18 4.62 -12.69
N ARG A 152 -9.44 5.71 -12.87
CA ARG A 152 -8.51 5.87 -13.99
C ARG A 152 -7.41 4.80 -14.00
N LEU A 153 -6.90 4.41 -12.82
CA LEU A 153 -5.92 3.33 -12.71
C LEU A 153 -6.58 1.95 -12.82
N MET A 154 -7.59 1.68 -12.00
CA MET A 154 -8.13 0.34 -11.79
C MET A 154 -9.23 -0.05 -12.76
N ALA A 155 -10.02 0.88 -13.32
CA ALA A 155 -11.13 0.51 -14.21
C ALA A 155 -10.69 0.47 -15.68
N GLN A 156 -11.02 -0.63 -16.34
CA GLN A 156 -10.77 -0.87 -17.75
C GLN A 156 -11.84 -0.21 -18.63
N GLU A 157 -13.08 -0.30 -18.19
CA GLU A 157 -14.25 0.24 -18.89
C GLU A 157 -15.38 0.49 -17.88
N VAL A 158 -16.27 1.40 -18.23
CA VAL A 158 -17.55 1.59 -17.57
C VAL A 158 -18.67 1.17 -18.50
N ARG A 159 -19.63 0.40 -17.98
CA ARG A 159 -20.82 -0.01 -18.70
C ARG A 159 -22.01 0.66 -18.05
N VAL A 160 -22.69 1.52 -18.79
CA VAL A 160 -23.83 2.29 -18.30
C VAL A 160 -25.10 1.72 -18.93
N ASN A 161 -26.11 1.46 -18.11
CA ASN A 161 -27.42 1.05 -18.56
C ASN A 161 -28.14 2.28 -19.14
N ASP A 162 -28.69 2.16 -20.35
CA ASP A 162 -29.59 3.16 -20.92
C ASP A 162 -31.04 2.98 -20.40
N ASN A 163 -31.89 3.96 -20.70
CA ASN A 163 -33.30 3.95 -20.29
C ASN A 163 -34.12 2.82 -20.95
N GLU A 164 -33.59 2.16 -21.97
CA GLU A 164 -34.20 1.04 -22.70
C GLU A 164 -33.63 -0.32 -22.25
N GLY A 165 -32.77 -0.34 -21.22
CA GLY A 165 -32.13 -1.54 -20.69
C GLY A 165 -30.95 -2.07 -21.53
N ARG A 166 -30.49 -1.33 -22.55
CA ARG A 166 -29.27 -1.66 -23.28
C ARG A 166 -28.05 -1.15 -22.52
N GLN A 167 -26.98 -1.92 -22.55
CA GLN A 167 -25.70 -1.53 -21.95
C GLN A 167 -24.78 -0.90 -22.99
N ALA A 168 -24.39 0.34 -22.76
CA ALA A 168 -23.33 1.00 -23.52
C ALA A 168 -21.99 0.85 -22.76
N SER A 169 -20.95 0.38 -23.45
CA SER A 169 -19.62 0.16 -22.87
C SER A 169 -18.66 1.25 -23.34
N TYR A 170 -18.00 1.91 -22.40
CA TYR A 170 -17.08 3.01 -22.63
C TYR A 170 -15.72 2.67 -22.04
N ARG A 171 -14.69 2.56 -22.89
CA ARG A 171 -13.36 2.08 -22.47
C ARG A 171 -12.49 3.21 -21.96
N ASN A 172 -11.74 2.93 -20.89
CA ASN A 172 -10.66 3.78 -20.43
C ASN A 172 -9.42 3.58 -21.33
N ARG A 173 -9.51 4.08 -22.57
CA ARG A 173 -8.45 4.05 -23.58
C ARG A 173 -8.49 5.32 -24.44
N PRO A 174 -7.48 6.20 -24.37
CA PRO A 174 -7.47 7.46 -25.13
C PRO A 174 -7.68 7.30 -26.64
N PHE A 175 -7.24 6.19 -27.24
CA PHE A 175 -7.46 5.90 -28.66
C PHE A 175 -8.95 5.80 -29.05
N ASP A 176 -9.83 5.36 -28.13
CA ASP A 176 -11.28 5.35 -28.32
C ASP A 176 -11.88 6.68 -27.83
N SER A 177 -11.76 7.74 -28.64
CA SER A 177 -12.06 9.09 -28.14
C SER A 177 -13.48 9.28 -27.57
N PRO A 178 -14.56 8.77 -28.20
CA PRO A 178 -15.90 8.83 -27.62
C PRO A 178 -16.03 8.01 -26.33
N GLY A 179 -15.45 6.80 -26.31
CA GLY A 179 -15.45 5.92 -25.15
C GLY A 179 -14.70 6.51 -23.96
N TYR A 180 -13.47 6.97 -24.19
CA TYR A 180 -12.63 7.59 -23.18
C TYR A 180 -13.24 8.87 -22.64
N GLY A 181 -13.80 9.71 -23.51
CA GLY A 181 -14.50 10.93 -23.10
C GLY A 181 -15.67 10.64 -22.16
N MET A 182 -16.49 9.64 -22.47
CA MET A 182 -17.60 9.25 -21.59
C MET A 182 -17.10 8.60 -20.29
N PHE A 183 -16.10 7.73 -20.36
CA PHE A 183 -15.49 7.12 -19.17
C PHE A 183 -15.00 8.21 -18.21
N ARG A 184 -14.20 9.17 -18.71
CA ARG A 184 -13.68 10.31 -17.93
C ARG A 184 -14.80 11.14 -17.31
N ARG A 185 -15.87 11.44 -18.06
CA ARG A 185 -17.02 12.20 -17.52
C ARG A 185 -17.74 11.48 -16.39
N VAL A 186 -17.97 10.17 -16.53
CA VAL A 186 -18.62 9.38 -15.47
C VAL A 186 -17.75 9.37 -14.22
N VAL A 187 -16.44 9.19 -14.37
CA VAL A 187 -15.50 9.17 -13.25
C VAL A 187 -15.41 10.55 -12.57
N LEU A 188 -15.30 11.63 -13.33
CA LEU A 188 -15.35 13.01 -12.79
C LEU A 188 -16.66 13.27 -12.04
N HIS A 189 -17.76 12.71 -12.50
CA HIS A 189 -19.05 12.83 -11.80
C HIS A 189 -19.02 12.13 -10.43
N LEU A 190 -18.43 10.93 -10.34
CA LEU A 190 -18.24 10.27 -9.05
C LEU A 190 -17.28 11.04 -8.13
N SER A 191 -16.24 11.66 -8.69
CA SER A 191 -15.30 12.52 -7.95
C SER A 191 -16.04 13.69 -7.31
N ALA A 192 -16.85 14.41 -8.09
CA ALA A 192 -17.62 15.53 -7.55
C ALA A 192 -18.55 15.10 -6.40
N ILE A 193 -19.15 13.91 -6.48
CA ILE A 193 -19.97 13.34 -5.38
C ILE A 193 -19.10 12.99 -4.16
N GLN A 194 -17.88 12.48 -4.37
CA GLN A 194 -16.94 12.13 -3.31
C GLN A 194 -16.41 13.37 -2.57
N ASP A 195 -16.02 14.41 -3.30
CA ASP A 195 -15.52 15.69 -2.77
C ASP A 195 -16.51 16.30 -1.77
N HIS A 196 -17.81 16.12 -2.05
CA HIS A 196 -18.90 16.60 -1.18
C HIS A 196 -19.34 15.58 -0.12
N ASN A 197 -18.58 14.49 0.09
CA ASN A 197 -18.85 13.42 1.06
C ASN A 197 -20.20 12.71 0.88
N HIS A 198 -20.74 12.67 -0.35
CA HIS A 198 -21.98 12.00 -0.68
C HIS A 198 -21.78 10.64 -1.37
N LEU A 199 -20.53 10.25 -1.64
CA LEU A 199 -20.21 8.98 -2.29
C LEU A 199 -20.11 7.88 -1.23
N HIS A 200 -21.00 6.90 -1.32
CA HIS A 200 -20.99 5.70 -0.47
C HIS A 200 -20.48 4.51 -1.28
N ALA A 201 -19.60 3.70 -0.69
CA ALA A 201 -19.07 2.48 -1.31
C ALA A 201 -19.17 1.34 -0.29
N GLU A 202 -20.37 0.82 -0.11
CA GLU A 202 -20.73 -0.06 1.01
C GLU A 202 -21.37 -1.37 0.54
N PRO A 203 -21.14 -2.49 1.24
CA PRO A 203 -21.81 -3.74 0.93
C PRO A 203 -23.31 -3.63 1.21
N LEU A 204 -24.13 -4.19 0.33
CA LEU A 204 -25.57 -4.29 0.58
C LEU A 204 -25.80 -5.29 1.72
N ILE A 205 -26.20 -4.83 2.90
CA ILE A 205 -26.55 -5.74 4.00
C ILE A 205 -27.88 -6.44 3.65
N LEU A 206 -27.85 -7.76 3.51
CA LEU A 206 -29.00 -8.58 3.16
C LEU A 206 -29.53 -9.32 4.38
N GLU A 207 -30.85 -9.37 4.50
CA GLU A 207 -31.54 -10.14 5.53
C GLU A 207 -32.05 -11.44 4.92
N GLN A 208 -31.64 -12.55 5.51
CA GLN A 208 -32.17 -13.87 5.20
C GLN A 208 -33.03 -14.33 6.37
N THR A 209 -34.25 -14.77 6.05
CA THR A 209 -35.26 -15.16 7.03
C THR A 209 -35.67 -16.61 6.83
N TRP A 210 -35.68 -17.37 7.92
CA TRP A 210 -36.18 -18.74 7.96
C TRP A 210 -37.25 -18.87 9.02
N THR A 211 -38.28 -19.65 8.74
CA THR A 211 -39.33 -19.99 9.70
C THR A 211 -39.26 -21.48 9.99
N ILE A 212 -39.10 -21.84 11.26
CA ILE A 212 -39.02 -23.23 11.72
C ILE A 212 -40.07 -23.51 12.79
N PRO A 213 -40.69 -24.71 12.82
CA PRO A 213 -41.64 -25.06 13.87
C PRO A 213 -40.97 -25.08 15.25
N ALA A 214 -41.54 -24.41 16.25
CA ALA A 214 -40.92 -24.30 17.57
C ALA A 214 -40.80 -25.67 18.26
N GLY A 215 -41.77 -26.56 18.05
CA GLY A 215 -41.74 -27.93 18.57
C GLY A 215 -40.64 -28.83 18.00
N SER A 216 -39.96 -28.41 16.92
CA SER A 216 -38.83 -29.15 16.33
C SER A 216 -37.46 -28.73 16.88
N VAL A 217 -37.41 -27.70 17.74
CA VAL A 217 -36.17 -27.12 18.26
C VAL A 217 -35.97 -27.54 19.71
N THR A 218 -34.87 -28.25 19.99
CA THR A 218 -34.48 -28.58 21.38
C THR A 218 -33.92 -27.35 22.10
N ALA A 219 -33.80 -27.40 23.43
CA ALA A 219 -33.22 -26.31 24.20
C ALA A 219 -31.76 -26.00 23.77
N GLU A 220 -30.97 -27.04 23.51
CA GLU A 220 -29.61 -26.91 22.99
C GLU A 220 -29.59 -26.33 21.57
N GLY A 221 -30.53 -26.77 20.73
CA GLY A 221 -30.71 -26.24 19.37
C GLY A 221 -31.08 -24.76 19.38
N PHE A 222 -31.95 -24.33 20.28
CA PHE A 222 -32.32 -22.93 20.43
C PHE A 222 -31.11 -22.06 20.84
N GLN A 223 -30.31 -22.51 21.80
CA GLN A 223 -29.07 -21.82 22.18
C GLN A 223 -28.06 -21.74 21.03
N ALA A 224 -27.94 -22.79 20.21
CA ALA A 224 -27.09 -22.78 19.03
C ALA A 224 -27.59 -21.77 17.99
N LEU A 225 -28.89 -21.71 17.73
CA LEU A 225 -29.50 -20.75 16.81
C LEU A 225 -29.28 -19.30 17.26
N GLN A 226 -29.40 -19.01 18.56
CA GLN A 226 -29.15 -17.67 19.09
C GLN A 226 -27.70 -17.19 18.92
N LYS A 227 -26.73 -18.08 18.70
CA LYS A 227 -25.33 -17.68 18.44
C LYS A 227 -25.13 -17.13 17.02
N GLU A 228 -25.94 -17.58 16.06
CA GLU A 228 -25.76 -17.25 14.64
C GLU A 228 -26.89 -16.38 14.06
N PHE A 229 -28.06 -16.36 14.70
CA PHE A 229 -29.27 -15.73 14.19
C PHE A 229 -29.92 -14.85 15.25
N SER A 230 -30.55 -13.78 14.80
CA SER A 230 -31.59 -13.10 15.58
C SER A 230 -32.85 -13.96 15.58
N VAL A 231 -33.27 -14.43 16.74
CA VAL A 231 -34.41 -15.35 16.89
C VAL A 231 -35.62 -14.62 17.47
N ARG A 232 -36.75 -14.70 16.78
CA ARG A 232 -38.05 -14.18 17.24
C ARG A 232 -39.06 -15.33 17.31
N TYR A 233 -39.80 -15.44 18.40
CA TYR A 233 -40.87 -16.43 18.55
C TYR A 233 -42.22 -15.85 18.11
N ASP A 234 -42.94 -16.59 17.26
CA ASP A 234 -44.33 -16.31 16.90
C ASP A 234 -45.25 -17.30 17.62
N ALA A 235 -45.95 -16.79 18.65
CA ALA A 235 -46.84 -17.59 19.48
C ALA A 235 -48.13 -18.03 18.77
N ARG A 236 -48.55 -17.35 17.68
CA ARG A 236 -49.79 -17.71 16.96
C ARG A 236 -49.59 -18.95 16.11
N GLU A 237 -48.48 -18.98 15.38
CA GLU A 237 -48.13 -20.08 14.48
C GLU A 237 -47.25 -21.15 15.16
N ASN A 238 -46.84 -20.91 16.42
CA ASN A 238 -45.90 -21.75 17.16
C ASN A 238 -44.59 -22.01 16.38
N THR A 239 -44.00 -20.93 15.85
CA THR A 239 -42.77 -20.98 15.03
C THR A 239 -41.69 -20.05 15.58
N TYR A 240 -40.43 -20.38 15.29
CA TYR A 240 -39.32 -19.44 15.42
C TYR A 240 -38.99 -18.85 14.05
N ILE A 241 -38.83 -17.54 14.02
CA ILE A 241 -38.35 -16.76 12.89
C ILE A 241 -36.88 -16.43 13.15
N LEU A 242 -36.01 -16.94 12.30
CA LEU A 242 -34.57 -16.73 12.34
C LEU A 242 -34.19 -15.68 11.31
N VAL A 243 -33.42 -14.67 11.71
CA VAL A 243 -32.89 -13.64 10.81
C VAL A 243 -31.37 -13.65 10.86
N LYS A 244 -30.71 -13.77 9.71
CA LYS A 244 -29.26 -13.62 9.56
C LYS A 244 -28.97 -12.46 8.62
N GLN A 245 -28.10 -11.56 9.05
CA GLN A 245 -27.55 -10.53 8.18
C GLN A 245 -26.31 -11.09 7.47
N ALA A 246 -26.24 -10.88 6.16
CA ALA A 246 -25.11 -11.24 5.32
C ALA A 246 -24.71 -10.06 4.45
N ALA A 247 -23.41 -9.86 4.26
CA ALA A 247 -22.91 -8.88 3.30
C ALA A 247 -23.17 -9.38 1.87
N GLY A 248 -23.87 -8.56 1.09
CA GLY A 248 -24.02 -8.69 -0.35
C GLY A 248 -22.89 -8.01 -1.13
N PRO A 249 -23.06 -7.85 -2.45
CA PRO A 249 -22.09 -7.16 -3.29
C PRO A 249 -21.96 -5.69 -2.90
N ILE A 250 -20.84 -5.08 -3.27
CA ILE A 250 -20.55 -3.69 -2.94
C ILE A 250 -21.11 -2.77 -4.03
N LEU A 251 -21.76 -1.69 -3.61
CA LEU A 251 -22.38 -0.72 -4.51
C LEU A 251 -21.82 0.68 -4.22
N ILE A 252 -21.43 1.37 -5.29
CA ILE A 252 -21.11 2.80 -5.26
C ILE A 252 -22.38 3.61 -5.48
N THR A 253 -22.78 4.44 -4.51
CA THR A 253 -24.04 5.18 -4.54
C THR A 253 -23.88 6.62 -4.10
N ASN A 254 -24.81 7.49 -4.50
CA ASN A 254 -24.93 8.85 -3.96
C ASN A 254 -25.90 8.97 -2.78
N TYR A 255 -26.27 7.82 -2.18
CA TYR A 255 -27.19 7.70 -1.06
C TYR A 255 -26.71 6.57 -0.14
N ASP A 256 -27.06 6.61 1.14
CA ASP A 256 -26.70 5.54 2.08
C ASP A 256 -27.56 4.28 1.80
N PRO A 257 -26.97 3.13 1.39
CA PRO A 257 -27.74 1.93 1.12
C PRO A 257 -28.43 1.34 2.37
N ASN A 258 -28.03 1.73 3.58
CA ASN A 258 -28.61 1.21 4.82
C ASN A 258 -30.01 1.78 5.12
N ILE A 259 -30.40 2.89 4.48
CA ILE A 259 -31.75 3.46 4.63
C ILE A 259 -32.79 2.77 3.74
N LEU A 260 -32.34 1.91 2.82
CA LEU A 260 -33.22 1.19 1.89
C LEU A 260 -33.97 0.06 2.59
N SER A 261 -35.19 -0.24 2.11
CA SER A 261 -35.95 -1.39 2.61
C SER A 261 -35.21 -2.71 2.33
N PRO A 262 -35.42 -3.77 3.13
CA PRO A 262 -34.83 -5.08 2.89
C PRO A 262 -35.13 -5.63 1.48
N GLU A 263 -36.33 -5.39 0.96
CA GLU A 263 -36.76 -5.81 -0.38
C GLU A 263 -35.96 -5.08 -1.46
N GLU A 264 -35.76 -3.77 -1.29
CA GLU A 264 -34.99 -2.94 -2.21
C GLU A 264 -33.50 -3.35 -2.22
N ARG A 265 -32.90 -3.56 -1.05
CA ARG A 265 -31.52 -4.08 -0.93
C ARG A 265 -31.37 -5.44 -1.62
N LYS A 266 -32.37 -6.32 -1.47
CA LYS A 266 -32.39 -7.63 -2.13
C LYS A 266 -32.53 -7.52 -3.65
N ARG A 267 -33.35 -6.59 -4.15
CA ARG A 267 -33.48 -6.32 -5.59
C ARG A 267 -32.16 -5.86 -6.19
N LEU A 268 -31.54 -4.84 -5.59
CA LEU A 268 -30.23 -4.33 -6.00
C LEU A 268 -29.15 -5.41 -5.95
N SER A 269 -29.14 -6.25 -4.91
CA SER A 269 -28.19 -7.35 -4.82
C SER A 269 -28.41 -8.41 -5.91
N ASN A 270 -29.65 -8.69 -6.30
CA ASN A 270 -29.91 -9.68 -7.35
C ASN A 270 -29.46 -9.17 -8.72
N GLU A 271 -29.69 -7.88 -9.01
CA GLU A 271 -29.17 -7.23 -10.21
C GLU A 271 -27.63 -7.23 -10.21
N ALA A 272 -27.02 -7.05 -9.04
CA ALA A 272 -25.58 -7.07 -8.91
C ALA A 272 -24.95 -8.47 -8.95
N ARG A 273 -25.69 -9.51 -8.57
CA ARG A 273 -25.24 -10.91 -8.61
C ARG A 273 -25.02 -11.46 -10.01
N GLU A 274 -25.56 -10.81 -11.03
CA GLU A 274 -25.28 -11.16 -12.43
C GLU A 274 -23.85 -10.78 -12.85
N TRP A 275 -23.12 -10.02 -12.01
CA TRP A 275 -21.82 -9.45 -12.37
C TRP A 275 -20.66 -10.30 -11.87
N SER A 276 -19.52 -10.15 -12.56
CA SER A 276 -18.27 -10.81 -12.17
C SER A 276 -17.75 -10.24 -10.84
N PRO A 277 -17.05 -11.01 -10.00
CA PRO A 277 -16.37 -10.49 -8.79
C PRO A 277 -15.36 -9.35 -9.04
N ASN A 278 -15.00 -9.14 -10.30
CA ASN A 278 -14.08 -8.11 -10.77
C ASN A 278 -14.81 -6.89 -11.37
N ASP A 279 -16.13 -6.89 -11.32
CA ASP A 279 -16.97 -5.76 -11.73
C ASP A 279 -17.46 -5.06 -10.44
N VAL A 280 -17.45 -3.72 -10.44
CA VAL A 280 -17.93 -2.90 -9.31
C VAL A 280 -19.14 -2.11 -9.76
N ALA A 281 -20.21 -2.28 -9.03
CA ALA A 281 -21.48 -1.67 -9.30
C ALA A 281 -21.56 -0.21 -8.89
N PHE A 282 -22.35 0.58 -9.63
CA PHE A 282 -22.78 1.89 -9.15
C PHE A 282 -24.25 2.20 -9.47
N ASP A 283 -24.90 2.96 -8.60
CA ASP A 283 -26.27 3.46 -8.74
C ASP A 283 -26.35 4.91 -8.25
N ILE A 284 -26.38 5.85 -9.20
CA ILE A 284 -26.55 7.29 -8.95
C ILE A 284 -28.02 7.63 -9.19
N ARG A 285 -28.72 8.01 -8.12
CA ARG A 285 -30.16 8.27 -8.13
C ARG A 285 -30.48 9.76 -8.22
N PRO A 286 -31.62 10.13 -8.83
CA PRO A 286 -32.13 11.49 -8.73
C PRO A 286 -32.51 11.84 -7.28
N ASN A 287 -32.62 13.13 -6.98
CA ASN A 287 -32.96 13.67 -5.66
C ASN A 287 -31.90 13.47 -4.55
N HIS A 288 -30.69 13.09 -4.94
CA HIS A 288 -29.50 13.07 -4.10
C HIS A 288 -28.43 13.96 -4.75
N PHE A 289 -27.37 14.30 -4.03
CA PHE A 289 -26.26 15.09 -4.59
C PHE A 289 -25.65 14.35 -5.80
N GLY A 290 -25.41 15.04 -6.92
CA GLY A 290 -25.03 14.42 -8.20
C GLY A 290 -26.20 13.76 -8.95
N GLY A 291 -27.42 13.80 -8.40
CA GLY A 291 -28.62 13.24 -9.03
C GLY A 291 -29.10 14.01 -10.27
N GLU A 292 -28.40 15.08 -10.69
CA GLU A 292 -28.58 15.78 -11.95
C GLU A 292 -28.19 14.90 -13.16
N TRP A 293 -27.33 13.90 -12.94
CA TRP A 293 -27.00 12.87 -13.92
C TRP A 293 -27.26 11.46 -13.36
N PRO A 294 -28.53 11.01 -13.28
CA PRO A 294 -28.85 9.66 -12.86
C PRO A 294 -28.24 8.63 -13.81
N MET A 295 -27.54 7.66 -13.25
CA MET A 295 -26.88 6.61 -14.02
C MET A 295 -26.66 5.36 -13.16
N LYS A 296 -26.79 4.21 -13.80
CA LYS A 296 -26.55 2.90 -13.19
C LYS A 296 -25.70 2.06 -14.10
N GLY A 297 -24.78 1.30 -13.52
CA GLY A 297 -23.84 0.54 -14.32
C GLY A 297 -22.82 -0.22 -13.51
N ILE A 298 -21.78 -0.66 -14.21
CA ILE A 298 -20.63 -1.36 -13.63
C ILE A 298 -19.31 -0.82 -14.18
N PHE A 299 -18.29 -0.80 -13.34
CA PHE A 299 -16.89 -0.67 -13.74
C PHE A 299 -16.25 -2.04 -13.78
N ARG A 300 -15.61 -2.38 -14.90
CA ARG A 300 -14.79 -3.58 -14.97
C ARG A 300 -13.38 -3.27 -14.51
N LEU A 301 -12.89 -3.95 -13.49
CA LEU A 301 -11.54 -3.73 -12.97
C LEU A 301 -10.46 -4.38 -13.85
N ARG A 302 -9.28 -3.78 -13.83
CA ARG A 302 -8.04 -4.21 -14.49
C ARG A 302 -7.29 -5.18 -13.57
N SER A 303 -6.44 -6.00 -14.17
CA SER A 303 -5.36 -6.66 -13.45
C SER A 303 -4.19 -5.70 -13.27
N PHE A 304 -3.29 -6.00 -12.34
CA PHE A 304 -2.11 -5.15 -12.14
C PHE A 304 -1.25 -5.07 -13.42
N HIS A 305 -1.14 -6.16 -14.18
CA HIS A 305 -0.52 -6.14 -15.51
C HIS A 305 -1.19 -5.14 -16.46
N ALA A 306 -2.52 -5.09 -16.51
CA ALA A 306 -3.25 -4.16 -17.37
C ALA A 306 -3.06 -2.70 -16.93
N ILE A 307 -2.86 -2.42 -15.65
CA ILE A 307 -2.51 -1.07 -15.15
C ILE A 307 -1.15 -0.63 -15.69
N LEU A 308 -0.12 -1.48 -15.61
CA LEU A 308 1.22 -1.16 -16.12
C LEU A 308 1.20 -0.90 -17.63
N ASN A 309 0.44 -1.70 -18.38
CA ASN A 309 0.26 -1.49 -19.82
C ASN A 309 -0.47 -0.19 -20.14
N PHE A 310 -1.49 0.18 -19.37
CA PHE A 310 -2.17 1.45 -19.53
C PHE A 310 -1.20 2.62 -19.35
N LEU A 311 -0.46 2.66 -18.24
CA LEU A 311 0.54 3.69 -17.97
C LEU A 311 1.66 3.71 -19.01
N GLY A 312 2.11 2.54 -19.46
CA GLY A 312 3.12 2.42 -20.51
C GLY A 312 2.64 2.97 -21.86
N ARG A 313 1.38 2.77 -22.23
CA ARG A 313 0.81 3.31 -23.48
C ARG A 313 0.60 4.81 -23.43
N SER A 314 0.21 5.36 -22.27
CA SER A 314 0.06 6.80 -22.07
C SER A 314 1.36 7.57 -22.31
N LEU A 315 2.53 6.93 -22.16
CA LEU A 315 3.85 7.51 -22.44
C LEU A 315 4.16 7.67 -23.94
N GLY A 316 3.39 7.07 -24.86
CA GLY A 316 3.65 7.24 -26.28
C GLY A 316 2.47 6.99 -27.20
N ASP A 317 2.06 5.73 -27.39
CA ASP A 317 1.11 5.37 -28.46
C ASP A 317 -0.31 5.89 -28.22
N GLU A 318 -0.72 6.01 -26.94
CA GLU A 318 -2.09 6.40 -26.56
C GLU A 318 -2.04 7.49 -25.47
N PRO A 319 -1.51 8.71 -25.76
CA PRO A 319 -1.39 9.76 -24.74
C PRO A 319 -2.78 10.20 -24.26
N GLU A 320 -2.89 10.42 -22.95
CA GLU A 320 -4.10 10.95 -22.35
C GLU A 320 -4.32 12.41 -22.80
N TYR A 321 -5.57 12.84 -22.84
CA TYR A 321 -5.92 14.20 -23.24
C TYR A 321 -7.03 14.75 -22.35
N HIS A 322 -7.13 16.08 -22.33
CA HIS A 322 -8.12 16.77 -21.50
C HIS A 322 -9.55 16.39 -21.90
N VAL A 323 -10.36 16.02 -20.92
CA VAL A 323 -11.78 15.76 -21.10
C VAL A 323 -12.57 16.69 -20.20
N GLU A 324 -13.40 17.53 -20.83
CA GLU A 324 -14.36 18.35 -20.12
C GLU A 324 -15.39 17.50 -19.38
N LYS A 325 -15.69 17.90 -18.14
CA LYS A 325 -16.76 17.30 -17.35
C LYS A 325 -18.11 17.47 -18.05
N ASP A 326 -19.05 16.57 -17.77
CA ASP A 326 -20.42 16.73 -18.24
C ASP A 326 -21.06 17.95 -17.58
N ILE A 327 -21.92 18.68 -18.30
CA ILE A 327 -22.60 19.88 -17.78
C ILE A 327 -23.46 19.60 -16.53
N ARG A 328 -23.88 18.34 -16.34
CA ARG A 328 -24.64 17.88 -15.17
C ARG A 328 -23.74 17.51 -13.99
N THR A 329 -22.42 17.54 -14.16
CA THR A 329 -21.46 17.24 -13.10
C THR A 329 -21.36 18.44 -12.15
N PRO A 330 -21.52 18.24 -10.84
CA PRO A 330 -21.30 19.29 -9.86
C PRO A 330 -19.87 19.89 -9.95
N PRO A 331 -19.62 21.03 -9.29
CA PRO A 331 -18.26 21.55 -9.13
C PRO A 331 -17.33 20.49 -8.50
N LEU A 332 -16.09 20.42 -8.99
CA LEU A 332 -15.03 19.60 -8.39
C LEU A 332 -14.29 20.45 -7.36
N GLU A 333 -13.75 19.83 -6.31
CA GLU A 333 -12.85 20.53 -5.38
C GLU A 333 -11.61 21.04 -6.15
N ASP A 334 -11.23 22.31 -5.94
CA ASP A 334 -10.13 23.00 -6.63
C ASP A 334 -10.16 22.97 -8.18
N ASP A 335 -11.29 22.59 -8.80
CA ASP A 335 -11.40 22.29 -10.23
C ASP A 335 -10.35 21.25 -10.71
N GLU A 336 -10.01 20.28 -9.84
CA GLU A 336 -9.03 19.23 -10.11
C GLU A 336 -9.52 18.29 -11.23
N ASN A 337 -9.02 18.49 -12.45
CA ASN A 337 -9.21 17.58 -13.59
C ASN A 337 -7.91 17.43 -14.39
N PRO A 338 -6.92 16.67 -13.87
CA PRO A 338 -5.64 16.48 -14.54
C PRO A 338 -5.81 15.73 -15.86
N VAL A 339 -4.96 16.03 -16.86
CA VAL A 339 -4.95 15.29 -18.13
C VAL A 339 -4.53 13.86 -17.90
N ASP A 340 -3.35 13.67 -17.32
CA ASP A 340 -2.73 12.37 -17.11
C ASP A 340 -3.21 11.71 -15.81
N THR A 341 -3.41 10.39 -15.87
CA THR A 341 -3.62 9.58 -14.66
C THR A 341 -2.40 9.65 -13.74
N MET A 342 -1.21 9.68 -14.32
CA MET A 342 0.05 9.95 -13.64
C MET A 342 1.06 10.48 -14.66
N GLU A 343 1.52 11.71 -14.49
CA GLU A 343 2.51 12.29 -15.38
C GLU A 343 3.89 11.68 -15.15
N LEU A 344 4.44 11.09 -16.22
CA LEU A 344 5.74 10.44 -16.25
C LEU A 344 6.65 11.18 -17.20
N LEU A 345 7.87 11.49 -16.75
CA LEU A 345 8.88 12.18 -17.54
C LEU A 345 9.87 11.16 -18.11
N VAL A 346 10.13 11.28 -19.41
CA VAL A 346 11.16 10.52 -20.13
C VAL A 346 12.21 11.50 -20.65
N THR A 347 13.45 11.38 -20.16
CA THR A 347 14.54 12.30 -20.50
C THR A 347 15.80 11.57 -20.94
N ASP A 348 16.61 12.19 -21.81
CA ASP A 348 17.88 11.62 -22.27
C ASP A 348 19.03 11.79 -21.24
N SER A 349 18.81 12.63 -20.23
CA SER A 349 19.77 12.88 -19.15
C SER A 349 19.13 12.65 -17.77
N ALA A 350 19.97 12.34 -16.78
CA ALA A 350 19.52 12.08 -15.43
C ALA A 350 18.80 13.31 -14.85
N PRO A 351 17.57 13.17 -14.34
CA PRO A 351 16.85 14.29 -13.75
C PRO A 351 17.56 14.70 -12.45
N GLY A 352 17.99 15.96 -12.37
CA GLY A 352 18.76 16.48 -11.23
C GLY A 352 17.94 16.67 -9.95
N GLU A 353 16.61 16.73 -10.06
CA GLU A 353 15.70 17.09 -8.95
C GLU A 353 14.46 16.15 -8.87
N ALA A 354 14.53 14.94 -9.43
CA ALA A 354 13.46 13.95 -9.26
C ALA A 354 13.73 13.06 -8.04
N ASP A 355 12.73 12.91 -7.16
CA ASP A 355 12.81 12.09 -5.95
C ASP A 355 13.10 10.61 -6.26
N LEU A 356 12.62 10.12 -7.42
CA LEU A 356 12.78 8.74 -7.89
C LEU A 356 12.90 8.70 -9.42
N TRP A 357 13.95 8.07 -9.91
CA TRP A 357 14.15 7.81 -11.34
C TRP A 357 14.83 6.46 -11.58
N VAL A 358 14.66 5.94 -12.80
CA VAL A 358 15.34 4.73 -13.29
C VAL A 358 15.87 4.96 -14.70
N ARG A 359 17.02 4.35 -15.03
CA ARG A 359 17.54 4.35 -16.40
C ARG A 359 17.20 3.03 -17.07
N VAL A 360 16.46 3.08 -18.17
CA VAL A 360 16.04 1.92 -18.98
C VAL A 360 16.13 2.31 -20.45
N TYR A 361 16.68 1.43 -21.31
CA TYR A 361 16.82 1.68 -22.76
C TYR A 361 17.47 3.05 -23.10
N ASP A 362 18.52 3.41 -22.37
CA ASP A 362 19.24 4.69 -22.49
C ASP A 362 18.42 5.96 -22.22
N GLN A 363 17.22 5.83 -21.67
CA GLN A 363 16.38 6.93 -21.22
C GLN A 363 16.16 6.87 -19.71
N TYR A 364 15.89 8.03 -19.12
CA TYR A 364 15.58 8.19 -17.70
C TYR A 364 14.08 8.38 -17.54
N TYR A 365 13.46 7.51 -16.74
CA TYR A 365 12.03 7.53 -16.42
C TYR A 365 11.85 8.01 -14.98
N SER A 366 10.95 8.97 -14.76
CA SER A 366 10.64 9.49 -13.43
C SER A 366 9.17 9.96 -13.34
N VAL A 367 8.63 10.05 -12.13
CA VAL A 367 7.31 10.66 -11.90
C VAL A 367 7.49 12.16 -11.81
N HIS A 368 6.61 12.94 -12.44
CA HIS A 368 6.66 14.40 -12.31
C HIS A 368 6.15 14.85 -10.94
N THR A 369 7.07 15.02 -9.98
CA THR A 369 6.75 15.38 -8.58
C THR A 369 6.85 16.87 -8.28
N ARG A 370 6.85 17.74 -9.31
CA ARG A 370 6.95 19.20 -9.19
C ARG A 370 5.79 19.87 -9.95
N GLY A 371 5.56 21.15 -9.63
CA GLY A 371 4.46 21.92 -10.22
C GLY A 371 3.09 21.70 -9.54
N PRO A 372 2.01 22.25 -10.13
CA PRO A 372 0.68 22.26 -9.51
C PRO A 372 0.10 20.84 -9.33
N LEU A 373 0.45 19.89 -10.20
CA LEU A 373 -0.03 18.50 -10.17
C LEU A 373 0.87 17.54 -9.37
N ALA A 374 1.89 18.06 -8.67
CA ALA A 374 2.82 17.24 -7.91
C ALA A 374 2.13 16.33 -6.88
N ARG A 375 1.09 16.84 -6.21
CA ARG A 375 0.30 16.08 -5.22
C ARG A 375 -0.43 14.92 -5.90
N TRP A 376 -1.12 15.19 -7.00
CA TRP A 376 -1.81 14.18 -7.81
C TRP A 376 -0.87 13.07 -8.25
N ASN A 377 0.26 13.42 -8.87
CA ASN A 377 1.23 12.44 -9.38
C ASN A 377 1.86 11.59 -8.26
N ARG A 378 2.13 12.18 -7.09
CA ARG A 378 2.62 11.44 -5.91
C ARG A 378 1.56 10.46 -5.38
N SER A 379 0.31 10.91 -5.27
CA SER A 379 -0.82 10.06 -4.88
C SER A 379 -1.03 8.91 -5.87
N ALA A 380 -0.92 9.18 -7.17
CA ALA A 380 -1.01 8.17 -8.23
C ALA A 380 0.06 7.09 -8.09
N PHE A 381 1.31 7.50 -7.88
CA PHE A 381 2.41 6.56 -7.69
C PHE A 381 2.28 5.76 -6.38
N GLN A 382 1.86 6.41 -5.29
CA GLN A 382 1.57 5.74 -4.02
C GLN A 382 0.46 4.70 -4.17
N LEU A 383 -0.61 5.03 -4.87
CA LEU A 383 -1.69 4.11 -5.14
C LEU A 383 -1.23 2.92 -6.00
N LEU A 384 -0.43 3.17 -7.05
CA LEU A 384 0.19 2.11 -7.84
C LEU A 384 1.03 1.16 -6.96
N TYR A 385 1.79 1.71 -6.02
CA TYR A 385 2.56 0.94 -5.06
C TYR A 385 1.68 0.09 -4.14
N LEU A 386 0.59 0.63 -3.61
CA LEU A 386 -0.36 -0.14 -2.78
C LEU A 386 -1.00 -1.29 -3.58
N LEU A 387 -1.42 -1.03 -4.81
CA LEU A 387 -1.99 -2.05 -5.70
C LEU A 387 -0.97 -3.16 -6.00
N PHE A 388 0.30 -2.81 -6.14
CA PHE A 388 1.37 -3.78 -6.26
C PHE A 388 1.53 -4.64 -5.00
N GLN A 389 1.57 -4.02 -3.82
CA GLN A 389 1.66 -4.74 -2.54
C GLN A 389 0.51 -5.72 -2.37
N MET A 390 -0.72 -5.29 -2.68
CA MET A 390 -1.92 -6.13 -2.65
C MET A 390 -1.92 -7.28 -3.68
N THR A 391 -0.94 -7.31 -4.59
CA THR A 391 -0.71 -8.40 -5.56
C THR A 391 0.37 -9.37 -5.07
N VAL A 392 1.33 -8.91 -4.27
CA VAL A 392 2.51 -9.67 -3.81
C VAL A 392 2.33 -10.33 -2.44
N THR A 393 1.48 -9.78 -1.55
CA THR A 393 1.46 -10.12 -0.11
C THR A 393 1.11 -11.56 0.29
N ASP A 394 0.65 -12.42 -0.64
CA ASP A 394 0.34 -13.84 -0.34
C ASP A 394 1.50 -14.80 -0.68
N LEU A 395 2.76 -14.38 -0.53
CA LEU A 395 3.91 -15.28 -0.63
C LEU A 395 4.12 -15.96 0.74
N PRO A 396 4.11 -17.31 0.84
CA PRO A 396 4.42 -17.98 2.09
C PRO A 396 5.85 -17.60 2.49
N ARG A 397 5.99 -16.87 3.60
CA ARG A 397 7.27 -16.61 4.28
C ARG A 397 7.73 -17.89 4.99
N SER A 398 7.86 -19.00 4.29
CA SER A 398 8.41 -20.23 4.87
C SER A 398 9.93 -20.15 4.90
N GLY A 399 10.51 -20.09 6.11
CA GLY A 399 11.93 -20.38 6.32
C GLY A 399 12.87 -19.19 6.50
N VAL A 400 12.41 -18.04 7.02
CA VAL A 400 13.32 -16.95 7.41
C VAL A 400 14.00 -17.30 8.73
N PRO A 401 15.34 -17.38 8.82
CA PRO A 401 16.03 -17.37 10.10
C PRO A 401 15.76 -16.01 10.76
N SER A 402 15.16 -16.02 11.95
CA SER A 402 15.16 -14.85 12.82
C SER A 402 16.59 -14.35 12.98
N ILE A 403 16.80 -13.03 12.95
CA ILE A 403 18.07 -12.40 13.32
C ILE A 403 18.60 -13.10 14.58
N THR A 404 19.62 -13.94 14.42
CA THR A 404 20.19 -14.70 15.52
C THR A 404 21.50 -14.02 15.88
N ILE A 405 21.45 -13.17 16.90
CA ILE A 405 22.65 -12.59 17.49
C ILE A 405 23.32 -13.72 18.28
N ALA A 406 24.47 -14.20 17.80
CA ALA A 406 25.35 -15.02 18.64
C ALA A 406 25.87 -14.10 19.76
N LYS A 407 25.59 -14.52 21.00
CA LYS A 407 25.87 -13.76 22.22
C LYS A 407 27.37 -13.61 22.49
#